data_AF-A0AAJ5QFX6-F1
#
_entry.id   AF-A0AAJ5QFX6-F1
#
_cell.length_a   1.000
_cell.length_b   1.000
_cell.length_c   1.000
_cell.angle_alpha   90.00
_cell.angle_beta   90.00
_cell.angle_gamma   90.00
#
_symmetry.space_group_name_H-M   'P 1'
#
loop_
_entity.id
_entity.type
_entity.pdbx_description
1 polymer ?
#
loop_
_entity_poly.entity_id
_entity_poly.type
_entity_poly.pdbx_seq_one_letter_code
_entity_poly.pdbx_strand_id
1 'polypeptide(L)'
;MNYKQFQNKIESWEKISFTAVIYSQYGADFEVYAIDEHSNTKSRIFLCYAENEAEAQKLVEQYSLWLVKLNSLTRKRLNSEQAMRDVLLQQE
;
A
#
# COMPACT_ATOMS: atom_id res chain seq x y z
N MET A 1 5.64 13.40 -2.41
CA MET A 1 6.34 12.23 -1.83
C MET A 1 6.97 11.39 -2.94
N ASN A 2 8.16 10.82 -2.75
CA ASN A 2 8.78 9.89 -3.71
C ASN A 2 8.46 8.41 -3.40
N TYR A 3 8.79 7.50 -4.32
CA TYR A 3 8.49 6.06 -4.18
C TYR A 3 9.08 5.43 -2.90
N LYS A 4 10.33 5.78 -2.54
CA LYS A 4 10.99 5.20 -1.36
C LYS A 4 10.32 5.65 -0.06
N GLN A 5 9.92 6.92 0.00
CA GLN A 5 9.14 7.45 1.13
C GLN A 5 7.77 6.77 1.23
N PHE A 6 7.09 6.58 0.10
CA PHE A 6 5.82 5.85 0.04
C PHE A 6 5.99 4.42 0.55
N GLN A 7 6.97 3.68 0.02
CA GLN A 7 7.27 2.31 0.42
C GLN A 7 7.52 2.21 1.92
N ASN A 8 8.43 3.01 2.47
CA ASN A 8 8.72 3.01 3.90
C ASN A 8 7.47 3.26 4.74
N LYS A 9 6.60 4.18 4.29
CA LYS A 9 5.36 4.52 4.99
C LYS A 9 4.36 3.38 4.99
N ILE A 10 4.22 2.65 3.88
CA ILE A 10 3.38 1.45 3.78
C ILE A 10 3.94 0.32 4.64
N GLU A 11 5.22 0.03 4.53
CA GLU A 11 5.89 -1.09 5.22
C GLU A 11 5.97 -0.89 6.74
N SER A 12 5.90 0.36 7.23
CA SER A 12 5.83 0.65 8.68
C SER A 12 4.59 0.06 9.36
N TRP A 13 3.57 -0.34 8.60
CA TRP A 13 2.35 -0.96 9.10
C TRP A 13 2.29 -2.44 8.73
N GLU A 14 3.22 -3.23 9.25
CA GLU A 14 3.42 -4.65 8.93
C GLU A 14 2.18 -5.54 9.10
N LYS A 15 1.21 -5.11 9.91
CA LYS A 15 -0.04 -5.85 10.20
C LYS A 15 -1.21 -5.49 9.29
N ILE A 16 -1.07 -4.48 8.42
CA ILE A 16 -2.15 -4.00 7.55
C ILE A 16 -1.80 -4.33 6.09
N SER A 17 -2.71 -5.02 5.42
CA SER A 17 -2.58 -5.33 4.00
C SER A 17 -3.29 -4.27 3.17
N PHE A 18 -2.64 -3.13 2.91
CA PHE A 18 -3.25 -2.10 2.09
C PHE A 18 -3.49 -2.59 0.67
N THR A 19 -4.71 -2.39 0.19
CA THR A 19 -5.19 -2.89 -1.11
C THR A 19 -5.58 -1.78 -2.07
N ALA A 20 -5.89 -0.58 -1.56
CA ALA A 20 -6.27 0.56 -2.38
C ALA A 20 -5.69 1.88 -1.84
N VAL A 21 -5.66 2.88 -2.72
CA VAL A 21 -5.40 4.27 -2.37
C VAL A 21 -6.63 5.07 -2.77
N ILE A 22 -7.09 5.95 -1.89
CA ILE A 22 -8.25 6.81 -2.12
C ILE A 22 -7.90 8.25 -1.76
N TYR A 23 -8.71 9.20 -2.20
CA TYR A 23 -8.75 10.52 -1.60
C TYR A 23 -10.11 10.78 -0.97
N SER A 24 -10.14 11.69 0.00
CA SER A 24 -11.35 12.20 0.63
C SER A 24 -11.27 13.72 0.67
N GLN A 25 -12.36 14.40 0.37
CA GLN A 25 -12.47 15.83 0.61
C GLN A 25 -12.90 16.05 2.06
N TYR A 26 -12.15 16.87 2.80
CA TYR A 26 -12.51 17.30 4.15
C TYR A 26 -12.44 18.82 4.22
N GLY A 27 -13.61 19.46 4.15
CA GLY A 27 -13.69 20.92 4.02
C GLY A 27 -13.09 21.40 2.69
N ALA A 28 -12.04 22.21 2.78
CA ALA A 28 -11.31 22.73 1.62
C ALA A 28 -10.14 21.82 1.18
N ASP A 29 -9.75 20.84 2.02
CA ASP A 29 -8.57 20.03 1.80
C ASP A 29 -8.91 18.71 1.10
N PHE A 30 -7.99 18.23 0.26
CA PHE A 30 -8.04 16.90 -0.33
C PHE A 30 -7.00 16.01 0.34
N GLU A 31 -7.44 14.97 1.03
CA GLU A 31 -6.58 14.08 1.79
C GLU A 31 -6.46 12.73 1.08
N VAL A 32 -5.23 12.27 0.87
CA VAL A 32 -4.94 10.99 0.22
C VAL A 32 -4.62 9.94 1.28
N TYR A 33 -5.20 8.75 1.15
CA TYR A 33 -5.10 7.65 2.11
C TYR A 33 -4.75 6.32 1.43
N ALA A 34 -3.97 5.48 2.10
CA ALA A 34 -3.92 4.04 1.79
C ALA A 34 -4.91 3.31 2.71
N ILE A 35 -5.66 2.36 2.15
CA ILE A 35 -6.71 1.62 2.85
C ILE A 35 -6.55 0.11 2.64
N ASP A 36 -7.05 -0.65 3.61
CA ASP A 36 -7.39 -2.06 3.42
C ASP A 36 -8.88 -2.15 3.12
N GLU A 37 -9.23 -2.28 1.84
CA GLU A 37 -10.62 -2.37 1.38
C GLU A 37 -11.27 -3.73 1.73
N HIS A 38 -10.46 -4.76 2.02
CA HIS A 38 -10.96 -6.08 2.36
C HIS A 38 -11.21 -6.26 3.86
N SER A 39 -10.66 -5.38 4.69
CA SER A 39 -10.86 -5.44 6.14
C SER A 39 -12.18 -4.80 6.56
N ASN A 40 -12.92 -5.50 7.42
CA ASN A 40 -14.08 -4.94 8.12
C ASN A 40 -13.70 -3.82 9.10
N THR A 41 -12.45 -3.78 9.55
CA THR A 41 -11.91 -2.61 10.25
C THR A 41 -11.49 -1.59 9.21
N LYS A 42 -12.09 -0.39 9.26
CA LYS A 42 -11.83 0.75 8.36
C LYS A 42 -10.41 1.33 8.57
N SER A 43 -9.39 0.51 8.35
CA SER A 43 -7.98 0.86 8.48
C SER A 43 -7.60 1.74 7.30
N ARG A 44 -7.38 3.02 7.59
CA ARG A 44 -6.86 3.99 6.64
C ARG A 44 -5.65 4.68 7.25
N ILE A 45 -4.61 4.90 6.45
CA ILE A 45 -3.45 5.70 6.85
C ILE A 45 -3.35 6.93 5.97
N PHE A 46 -3.15 8.08 6.59
CA PHE A 46 -2.95 9.33 5.87
C PHE A 46 -1.62 9.30 5.11
N LEU A 47 -1.64 9.62 3.82
CA LEU A 47 -0.45 9.71 2.98
C LEU A 47 0.03 11.15 2.82
N CYS A 48 -0.82 12.04 2.31
CA CYS A 48 -0.54 13.47 2.12
C CYS A 48 -1.81 14.27 1.83
N TYR A 49 -1.70 15.59 1.84
CA TYR A 49 -2.68 16.49 1.25
C TYR A 49 -2.42 16.66 -0.26
N ALA A 50 -3.44 17.08 -1.00
CA ALA A 50 -3.40 17.56 -2.35
C ALA A 50 -4.01 18.97 -2.42
N GLU A 51 -3.51 19.82 -3.30
CA GLU A 51 -3.93 21.22 -3.44
C GLU A 51 -5.34 21.35 -4.05
N ASN A 52 -5.75 20.36 -4.85
CA ASN A 52 -7.05 20.31 -5.49
C ASN A 52 -7.42 18.87 -5.89
N GLU A 53 -8.65 18.66 -6.32
CA GLU A 53 -9.18 17.36 -6.73
C GLU A 53 -8.38 16.73 -7.87
N ALA A 54 -7.96 17.52 -8.87
CA ALA A 54 -7.21 17.01 -10.02
C ALA A 54 -5.82 16.51 -9.61
N GLU A 55 -5.17 17.17 -8.66
CA GLU A 55 -3.93 16.67 -8.06
C GLU A 55 -4.18 15.43 -7.20
N ALA A 56 -5.25 15.43 -6.39
CA ALA A 56 -5.63 14.28 -5.57
C ALA A 56 -5.81 13.02 -6.41
N GLN A 57 -6.50 13.15 -7.55
CA GLN A 57 -6.71 12.08 -8.52
C GLN A 57 -5.36 11.57 -9.09
N LYS A 58 -4.47 12.47 -9.51
CA LYS A 58 -3.12 12.10 -10.01
C LYS A 58 -2.30 11.36 -8.95
N LEU A 59 -2.38 11.81 -7.70
CA LEU A 59 -1.68 11.18 -6.57
C LEU A 59 -2.25 9.78 -6.28
N VAL A 60 -3.57 9.61 -6.31
CA VAL A 60 -4.22 8.30 -6.18
C VAL A 60 -3.76 7.35 -7.27
N GLU A 61 -3.74 7.78 -8.53
CA GLU A 61 -3.27 6.97 -9.65
C GLU A 61 -1.80 6.55 -9.49
N GLN A 62 -0.93 7.51 -9.18
CA GLN A 62 0.50 7.25 -8.98
C GLN A 62 0.74 6.28 -7.81
N TYR A 63 0.10 6.52 -6.67
CA TYR A 63 0.29 5.71 -5.47
C TYR A 63 -0.36 4.33 -5.60
N SER A 64 -1.46 4.21 -6.33
CA SER A 64 -2.06 2.91 -6.67
C SER A 64 -1.11 2.05 -7.49
N LEU A 65 -0.44 2.62 -8.50
CA LEU A 65 0.57 1.90 -9.28
C LEU A 65 1.75 1.44 -8.40
N TRP A 66 2.17 2.28 -7.47
CA TRP A 66 3.23 1.94 -6.51
C TRP A 66 2.81 0.85 -5.53
N LEU A 67 1.57 0.90 -5.03
CA LEU A 67 1.02 -0.11 -4.15
C LEU A 67 0.94 -1.47 -4.85
N VAL A 68 0.47 -1.51 -6.10
CA VAL A 68 0.45 -2.74 -6.90
C VAL A 68 1.86 -3.31 -7.08
N LYS A 69 2.85 -2.46 -7.38
CA LYS A 69 4.25 -2.86 -7.49
C LYS A 69 4.76 -3.46 -6.18
N LEU A 70 4.51 -2.80 -5.05
CA LEU A 70 4.93 -3.26 -3.72
C LEU A 70 4.28 -4.60 -3.36
N ASN A 71 2.96 -4.72 -3.53
CA ASN A 71 2.22 -5.94 -3.26
C ASN A 71 2.68 -7.11 -4.15
N SER A 72 3.07 -6.84 -5.40
CA SER A 72 3.65 -7.85 -6.29
C SER A 72 5.01 -8.37 -5.79
N LEU A 73 5.88 -7.47 -5.29
CA LEU A 73 7.17 -7.84 -4.73
C LEU A 73 6.99 -8.66 -3.43
N THR A 74 6.07 -8.25 -2.56
CA THR A 74 5.76 -8.99 -1.33
C THR A 74 5.28 -10.40 -1.62
N ARG A 75 4.36 -10.59 -2.59
CA ARG A 75 3.90 -11.92 -3.01
C ARG A 75 5.04 -12.78 -3.55
N LYS A 76 5.93 -12.21 -4.37
CA LYS A 76 7.09 -12.95 -4.88
C LYS A 76 8.03 -13.40 -3.75
N ARG A 77 8.27 -12.54 -2.77
CA ARG A 77 9.09 -12.87 -1.59
C ARG A 77 8.48 -14.03 -0.79
N LEU A 78 7.19 -13.94 -0.47
CA LEU A 78 6.48 -14.99 0.26
C LEU A 78 6.52 -16.34 -0.48
N ASN A 79 6.32 -16.33 -1.79
CA ASN A 79 6.41 -17.55 -2.60
C ASN A 79 7.82 -18.15 -2.57
N SER A 80 8.87 -17.33 -2.64
CA SER A 80 10.25 -17.81 -2.56
C SER A 80 10.61 -18.35 -1.16
N GLU A 81 10.13 -17.72 -0.09
CA GLU A 81 10.34 -18.19 1.28
C GLU A 81 9.63 -19.53 1.53
N GLN A 82 8.41 -19.68 1.00
CA GLN A 82 7.68 -20.94 1.09
C GLN A 82 8.39 -22.05 0.32
N ALA A 83 8.85 -21.78 -0.91
CA ALA A 83 9.61 -22.75 -1.69
C ALA A 83 10.91 -23.20 -0.98
N MET A 84 11.62 -22.29 -0.31
CA MET A 84 12.80 -22.65 0.48
C MET A 84 12.46 -23.52 1.70
N ARG A 85 11.35 -23.22 2.40
CA ARG A 85 10.88 -24.05 3.51
C ARG A 85 10.53 -25.46 3.05
N ASP A 86 9.82 -25.60 1.93
CA ASP A 86 9.42 -26.91 1.41
C ASP A 86 10.64 -27.76 1.00
N VAL A 87 11.70 -27.13 0.45
CA VAL A 87 12.97 -27.81 0.12
C VAL A 87 13.74 -28.26 1.38
N LEU A 88 13.68 -27.51 2.47
CA LEU A 88 14.31 -27.89 3.74
C LEU A 88 13.58 -29.09 4.37
N LEU A 89 12.25 -29.10 4.34
CA LEU A 89 11.42 -30.18 4.89
C LEU A 89 11.52 -31.50 4.10
N GLN A 90 11.96 -31.48 2.84
CA GLN A 90 12.18 -32.68 2.02
C GLN A 90 13.56 -33.35 2.24
N GLN A 91 14.44 -32.73 3.04
CA GLN A 91 15.77 -33.27 3.35
C GLN A 91 15.86 -33.96 4.72
N GLU A 92 14.75 -34.02 5.45
CA GLU A 92 14.57 -34.79 6.70
C GLU A 92 13.82 -36.11 6.42
#